data_AF-W1PFP1-F1
#
_entry.id   AF-W1PFP1-F1
#
_cell.length_a   1.000
_cell.length_b   1.000
_cell.length_c   1.000
_cell.angle_alpha   90.00
_cell.angle_beta   90.00
_cell.angle_gamma   90.00
#
_symmetry.space_group_name_H-M   'P 1'
#
loop_
_entity.id
_entity.type
_entity.pdbx_description
1 polymer ?
#
loop_
_entity_poly.entity_id
_entity_poly.type
_entity_poly.pdbx_seq_one_letter_code
_entity_poly.pdbx_strand_id
1 'polypeptide(L)'
;MLLYISRVQADQRAGRAGRTCPGKCYRLYPSSMYSGELLEATVPEIQRSSLAGSVLYLKSLDLPDIYVLQFDFLDPPSPLSLEDALKQLYLIDAIDENGSITEVGQLMAELPLEPSLARTLIATNEFGCLPEALTVAAMLSTDTFLLPSNRNEPVPEGNCRFLSENRRFSTGELVIPFLHQ
;
A
#
# COMPACT_ATOMS: atom_id res chain seq x y z
N MET A 1 -7.28 -8.74 -6.40
CA MET A 1 -8.70 -9.00 -6.76
C MET A 1 -9.08 -8.02 -7.85
N LEU A 2 -9.56 -8.48 -9.01
CA LEU A 2 -10.02 -7.56 -10.07
C LEU A 2 -11.45 -7.12 -9.76
N LEU A 3 -11.72 -5.82 -9.89
CA LEU A 3 -13.06 -5.23 -9.70
C LEU A 3 -13.57 -4.70 -11.04
N TYR A 4 -14.89 -4.70 -11.23
CA TYR A 4 -15.53 -4.06 -12.37
C TYR A 4 -15.35 -2.53 -12.32
N ILE A 5 -15.33 -1.90 -13.49
CA ILE A 5 -15.24 -0.44 -13.62
C ILE A 5 -16.58 0.22 -13.29
N SER A 6 -16.55 1.48 -12.84
CA SER A 6 -17.79 2.26 -12.70
C SER A 6 -18.31 2.76 -14.06
N ARG A 7 -19.57 3.21 -14.09
CA ARG A 7 -20.18 3.86 -15.26
C ARG A 7 -19.39 5.11 -15.67
N VAL A 8 -19.03 5.96 -14.69
CA VAL A 8 -18.20 7.15 -14.93
C VAL A 8 -16.85 6.78 -15.58
N GLN A 9 -16.20 5.71 -15.15
CA GLN A 9 -14.95 5.23 -15.76
C GLN A 9 -15.17 4.71 -17.19
N ALA A 10 -16.28 3.98 -17.43
CA ALA A 10 -16.65 3.49 -18.75
C ALA A 10 -16.92 4.64 -19.74
N ASP A 11 -17.58 5.70 -19.28
CA ASP A 11 -17.87 6.89 -20.08
C ASP A 11 -16.59 7.72 -20.31
N GLN A 12 -15.70 7.81 -19.33
CA GLN A 12 -14.40 8.45 -19.51
C GLN A 12 -13.57 7.73 -20.59
N ARG A 13 -13.59 6.39 -20.62
CA ARG A 13 -12.94 5.58 -21.66
C ARG A 13 -13.57 5.82 -23.04
N ALA A 14 -14.89 5.90 -23.12
CA ALA A 14 -15.59 6.22 -24.37
C ALA A 14 -15.27 7.65 -24.86
N GLY A 15 -15.22 8.62 -23.96
CA GLY A 15 -14.89 10.01 -24.27
C GLY A 15 -13.49 10.20 -24.84
N ARG A 16 -12.51 9.34 -24.47
CA ARG A 16 -11.15 9.38 -25.05
C ARG A 16 -11.13 9.15 -26.55
N ALA A 17 -12.08 8.38 -27.09
CA ALA A 17 -12.17 8.10 -28.52
C ALA A 17 -12.66 9.32 -29.34
N GLY A 18 -13.35 10.28 -28.71
CA GLY A 18 -13.98 11.42 -29.38
C GLY A 18 -13.21 12.74 -29.30
N ARG A 19 -11.93 12.73 -28.91
CA ARG A 19 -11.16 13.97 -28.62
C ARG A 19 -10.86 14.83 -29.85
N THR A 20 -10.64 14.21 -31.00
CA THR A 20 -10.19 14.92 -32.22
C THR A 20 -11.24 14.88 -33.31
N CYS A 21 -11.89 13.73 -33.47
CA CYS A 21 -12.91 13.44 -34.48
C CYS A 21 -13.92 12.45 -33.91
N PRO A 22 -15.09 12.25 -34.55
CA PRO A 22 -16.03 11.21 -34.16
C PRO A 22 -15.35 9.83 -34.10
N GLY A 23 -15.26 9.25 -32.90
CA GLY A 23 -14.65 7.95 -32.65
C GLY A 23 -15.69 6.88 -32.27
N LYS A 24 -15.25 5.62 -32.24
CA LYS A 24 -16.06 4.48 -31.78
C LYS A 24 -15.40 3.84 -30.55
N CYS A 25 -16.20 3.43 -29.57
CA CYS A 25 -15.77 2.69 -28.39
C CYS A 25 -16.47 1.33 -28.37
N TYR A 26 -15.71 0.25 -28.33
CA TYR A 26 -16.24 -1.11 -28.21
C TYR A 26 -16.18 -1.56 -26.75
N ARG A 27 -17.34 -1.77 -26.13
CA ARG A 27 -17.47 -2.29 -24.76
C ARG A 27 -17.58 -3.80 -24.81
N LEU A 28 -16.67 -4.53 -24.14
CA LEU A 28 -16.63 -5.99 -24.11
C LEU A 28 -17.54 -6.60 -23.03
N TYR A 29 -18.74 -6.03 -22.84
CA TYR A 29 -19.75 -6.47 -21.88
C TYR A 29 -21.14 -6.09 -22.38
N PRO A 30 -22.21 -6.82 -21.99
CA PRO A 30 -23.56 -6.55 -22.45
C PRO A 30 -24.11 -5.23 -21.90
N SER A 31 -25.03 -4.61 -22.65
CA SER A 31 -25.66 -3.34 -22.24
C SER A 31 -26.45 -3.46 -20.93
N SER A 32 -26.95 -4.65 -20.59
CA SER A 32 -27.61 -4.91 -19.31
C SER A 32 -26.69 -4.70 -18.11
N MET A 33 -25.43 -5.14 -18.22
CA MET A 33 -24.41 -4.96 -17.18
C MET A 33 -24.12 -3.48 -16.95
N TYR A 34 -24.05 -2.68 -18.03
CA TYR A 34 -23.84 -1.23 -17.93
C TYR A 34 -24.90 -0.52 -17.09
N SER A 35 -26.18 -0.84 -17.31
CA SER A 35 -27.29 -0.16 -16.65
C SER A 35 -27.67 -0.73 -15.29
N GLY A 36 -27.40 -2.02 -15.05
CA GLY A 36 -27.88 -2.73 -13.86
C GLY A 36 -26.81 -3.14 -12.84
N GLU A 37 -25.60 -3.49 -13.30
CA GLU A 37 -24.58 -4.10 -12.43
C GLU A 37 -23.42 -3.14 -12.11
N LEU A 38 -23.10 -2.19 -13.01
CA LEU A 38 -22.01 -1.24 -12.77
C LEU A 38 -22.42 -0.14 -11.80
N LEU A 39 -21.57 0.08 -10.79
CA LEU A 39 -21.67 1.23 -9.89
C LEU A 39 -21.60 2.54 -10.69
N GLU A 40 -22.32 3.56 -10.24
CA GLU A 40 -22.32 4.87 -10.89
C GLU A 40 -20.93 5.50 -10.89
N ALA A 41 -20.38 5.65 -9.69
CA ALA A 41 -19.04 6.16 -9.42
C ALA A 41 -18.26 5.11 -8.62
N THR A 42 -16.94 5.21 -8.67
CA THR A 42 -16.07 4.39 -7.82
C THR A 42 -16.05 4.94 -6.40
N VAL A 43 -16.07 4.05 -5.42
CA VAL A 43 -15.84 4.40 -4.00
C VAL A 43 -14.48 5.12 -3.87
N PRO A 44 -14.42 6.23 -3.10
CA PRO A 44 -13.21 7.03 -2.95
C PRO A 44 -12.08 6.24 -2.30
N GLU A 45 -10.84 6.65 -2.58
CA GLU A 45 -9.63 5.94 -2.15
C GLU A 45 -9.48 5.90 -0.62
N ILE A 46 -9.83 7.00 0.06
CA ILE A 46 -9.77 7.12 1.52
C ILE A 46 -10.65 6.09 2.26
N GLN A 47 -11.68 5.56 1.60
CA GLN A 47 -12.55 4.51 2.16
C GLN A 47 -12.09 3.09 1.78
N ARG A 48 -11.09 2.96 0.91
CA ARG A 48 -10.65 1.68 0.33
C ARG A 48 -9.26 1.23 0.75
N SER A 49 -8.36 2.17 1.04
CA SER A 49 -6.96 1.89 1.38
C SER A 49 -6.73 1.89 2.90
N SER A 50 -5.56 1.39 3.33
CA SER A 50 -5.09 1.60 4.69
C SER A 50 -4.88 3.10 4.94
N LEU A 51 -5.27 3.55 6.12
CA LEU A 51 -5.14 4.96 6.53
C LEU A 51 -3.87 5.21 7.34
N ALA A 52 -3.09 4.19 7.71
CA ALA A 52 -1.94 4.33 8.60
C ALA A 52 -0.92 5.37 8.10
N GLY A 53 -0.52 5.29 6.83
CA GLY A 53 0.41 6.27 6.23
C GLY A 53 -0.17 7.69 6.17
N SER A 54 -1.44 7.82 5.74
CA SER A 54 -2.12 9.12 5.67
C SER A 54 -2.29 9.77 7.04
N VAL A 55 -2.64 8.99 8.07
CA VAL A 55 -2.79 9.47 9.45
C VAL A 55 -1.44 9.89 10.03
N LEU A 56 -0.37 9.13 9.78
CA LEU A 56 0.98 9.50 10.19
C LEU A 56 1.40 10.84 9.57
N TYR A 57 1.16 11.01 8.27
CA TYR A 57 1.45 12.26 7.56
C TYR A 57 0.61 13.43 8.09
N LEU A 58 -0.69 13.23 8.36
CA LEU A 58 -1.52 14.28 8.97
C LEU A 58 -1.01 14.68 10.36
N LYS A 59 -0.47 13.73 11.12
CA LYS A 59 0.11 13.98 12.45
C LYS A 59 1.47 14.66 12.39
N SER A 60 2.29 14.41 11.35
CA SER A 60 3.60 15.07 11.21
C SER A 60 3.52 16.54 10.86
N LEU A 61 2.37 17.02 10.36
CA LEU A 61 2.12 18.44 10.09
C LEU A 61 1.99 19.29 11.37
N ASP A 62 1.96 18.67 12.56
CA ASP A 62 1.95 19.30 13.88
C ASP A 62 0.96 20.48 14.01
N LEU A 63 -0.27 20.26 13.53
CA LEU A 63 -1.33 21.26 13.58
C LEU A 63 -2.07 21.15 14.92
N PRO A 64 -2.05 22.20 15.77
CA PRO A 64 -2.47 22.14 17.17
C PRO A 64 -3.96 21.81 17.40
N ASP A 65 -4.79 21.94 16.37
CA ASP A 65 -6.25 21.72 16.43
C ASP A 65 -6.73 20.52 15.60
N ILE A 66 -5.83 19.73 14.99
CA ILE A 66 -6.25 18.56 14.21
C ILE A 66 -6.43 17.35 15.11
N TYR A 67 -7.66 17.21 15.61
CA TYR A 67 -8.14 15.94 16.11
C TYR A 67 -8.55 15.07 14.90
N VAL A 68 -7.73 14.09 14.55
CA VAL A 68 -7.90 13.24 13.34
C VAL A 68 -9.30 12.61 13.24
N LEU A 69 -9.94 12.31 14.38
CA LEU A 69 -11.30 11.75 14.42
C LEU A 69 -12.41 12.78 14.13
N GLN A 70 -12.13 14.07 14.22
CA GLN A 70 -13.07 15.17 13.95
C GLN A 70 -12.65 16.03 12.74
N PHE A 71 -11.63 15.57 12.00
CA PHE A 71 -11.19 16.26 10.79
C PHE A 71 -12.30 16.22 9.72
N ASP A 72 -12.55 17.36 9.09
CA ASP A 72 -13.60 17.51 8.08
C ASP A 72 -13.13 16.95 6.73
N PHE A 73 -13.21 15.62 6.58
CA PHE A 73 -12.90 14.93 5.33
C PHE A 73 -14.01 15.17 4.29
N LEU A 74 -13.62 15.39 3.04
CA LEU A 74 -14.56 15.51 1.92
C LEU A 74 -15.48 14.28 1.81
N ASP A 75 -14.88 13.10 1.91
CA ASP A 75 -15.58 11.82 2.02
C ASP A 75 -15.04 11.12 3.29
N PRO A 76 -15.77 11.13 4.41
CA PRO A 76 -15.25 10.60 5.66
C PRO A 76 -15.01 9.09 5.57
N PRO A 77 -13.83 8.60 6.02
CA PRO A 77 -13.62 7.17 6.19
C PRO A 77 -14.46 6.62 7.35
N SER A 78 -14.56 5.29 7.43
CA SER A 78 -15.25 4.67 8.56
C SER A 78 -14.48 4.95 9.88
N PRO A 79 -15.17 5.20 11.00
CA PRO A 79 -14.51 5.48 12.27
C PRO A 79 -13.65 4.30 12.74
N LEU A 80 -14.09 3.06 12.48
CA LEU A 80 -13.34 1.85 12.77
C LEU A 80 -12.00 1.81 12.02
N SER A 81 -11.98 2.21 10.75
CA SER A 81 -10.74 2.27 9.95
C SER A 81 -9.76 3.30 10.49
N LEU A 82 -10.24 4.44 11.00
CA LEU A 82 -9.40 5.45 11.65
C LEU A 82 -8.83 4.95 12.98
N GLU A 83 -9.67 4.32 13.81
CA GLU A 83 -9.22 3.71 15.06
C GLU A 83 -8.17 2.63 14.82
N ASP A 84 -8.37 1.77 13.82
CA ASP A 84 -7.42 0.72 13.48
C ASP A 84 -6.10 1.28 12.98
N ALA A 85 -6.12 2.35 12.19
CA ALA A 85 -4.91 3.06 11.78
C ALA A 85 -4.16 3.67 12.98
N LEU A 86 -4.87 4.31 13.92
CA LEU A 86 -4.26 4.85 15.14
C LEU A 86 -3.66 3.74 16.02
N LYS A 87 -4.37 2.62 16.20
CA LYS A 87 -3.85 1.45 16.91
C LYS A 87 -2.59 0.91 16.25
N GLN A 88 -2.57 0.80 14.92
CA GLN A 88 -1.39 0.36 14.18
C GLN A 88 -0.20 1.28 14.40
N LEU A 89 -0.40 2.60 14.35
CA LEU A 89 0.66 3.59 14.59
C LEU A 89 1.19 3.56 16.02
N TYR A 90 0.30 3.33 17.00
CA TYR A 90 0.69 3.16 18.40
C TYR A 90 1.55 1.90 18.59
N LEU A 91 1.20 0.78 17.94
CA LEU A 91 1.96 -0.47 18.04
C LEU A 91 3.38 -0.41 17.45
N ILE A 92 3.64 0.53 16.54
CA ILE A 92 4.97 0.73 15.93
C ILE A 92 5.75 1.88 16.57
N ASP A 93 5.30 2.39 17.72
CA ASP A 93 5.88 3.54 18.44
C ASP A 93 5.91 4.85 17.64
N ALA A 94 5.04 5.01 16.64
CA ALA A 94 4.97 6.23 15.84
C ALA A 94 4.18 7.35 16.55
N ILE A 95 3.27 6.98 17.46
CA ILE A 95 2.48 7.90 18.27
C ILE A 95 2.47 7.48 19.74
N ASP A 96 2.36 8.46 20.64
CA ASP A 96 2.22 8.25 22.09
C ASP A 96 0.78 7.90 22.50
N GLU A 97 0.59 7.50 23.77
CA GLU A 97 -0.72 7.26 24.39
C GLU A 97 -1.68 8.45 24.27
N ASN A 98 -1.12 9.67 24.23
CA ASN A 98 -1.87 10.92 24.07
C ASN A 98 -2.21 11.22 22.59
N GLY A 99 -1.79 10.38 21.65
CA GLY A 99 -2.00 10.58 20.20
C GLY A 99 -1.13 11.67 19.59
N SER A 100 -0.02 12.02 20.24
CA SER A 100 1.01 12.93 19.72
C SER A 100 2.07 12.13 18.96
N ILE A 101 2.68 12.74 17.93
CA ILE A 101 3.73 12.09 17.14
C ILE A 101 5.04 12.01 17.96
N THR A 102 5.70 10.85 17.93
CA THR A 102 7.00 10.65 18.59
C THR A 102 8.16 11.11 17.69
N GLU A 103 9.37 11.23 18.23
CA GLU A 103 10.58 11.49 17.41
C GLU A 103 10.77 10.39 16.33
N VAL A 104 10.49 9.15 16.70
CA VAL A 104 10.54 7.99 15.78
C VAL A 104 9.45 8.11 14.70
N GLY A 105 8.25 8.55 15.05
CA GLY A 105 7.17 8.83 14.09
C GLY A 105 7.49 9.97 13.13
N GLN A 106 8.18 11.03 13.59
CA GLN A 106 8.63 12.12 12.73
C GLN A 106 9.63 11.62 11.68
N LEU A 107 10.61 10.81 12.09
CA LEU A 107 11.57 10.18 11.17
C LEU A 107 10.88 9.26 10.16
N MET A 108 9.85 8.52 10.57
CA MET A 108 9.07 7.69 9.62
C MET A 108 8.34 8.54 8.59
N ALA A 109 7.79 9.69 8.99
CA ALA A 109 7.00 10.55 8.10
C ALA A 109 7.85 11.16 6.97
N GLU A 110 9.17 11.24 7.14
CA GLU A 110 10.10 11.67 6.09
C GLU A 110 10.36 10.58 5.03
N LEU A 111 10.09 9.30 5.35
CA LEU A 111 10.32 8.18 4.46
C LEU A 111 9.07 7.90 3.58
N PRO A 112 9.20 7.82 2.24
CA PRO A 112 8.09 7.50 1.34
C PRO A 112 7.80 5.99 1.32
N LEU A 113 7.59 5.40 2.50
CA LEU A 113 7.38 3.97 2.71
C LEU A 113 6.15 3.76 3.59
N GLU A 114 5.60 2.54 3.56
CA GLU A 114 4.59 2.13 4.54
C GLU A 114 5.17 2.22 5.96
N PRO A 115 4.39 2.69 6.97
CA PRO A 115 4.89 2.92 8.33
C PRO A 115 5.59 1.70 8.97
N SER A 116 5.13 0.49 8.65
CA SER A 116 5.73 -0.77 9.12
C SER A 116 7.13 -1.03 8.53
N LEU A 117 7.33 -0.74 7.25
CA LEU A 117 8.63 -0.83 6.60
C LEU A 117 9.56 0.27 7.08
N ALA A 118 9.05 1.50 7.24
CA ALA A 118 9.79 2.61 7.81
C ALA A 118 10.30 2.30 9.23
N ARG A 119 9.44 1.75 10.10
CA ARG A 119 9.85 1.30 11.45
C ARG A 119 10.98 0.28 11.41
N THR A 120 10.86 -0.69 10.49
CA THR A 120 11.85 -1.75 10.34
C THR A 120 13.21 -1.17 9.97
N LEU A 121 13.27 -0.23 9.02
CA LEU A 121 14.53 0.42 8.64
C LEU A 121 15.14 1.20 9.80
N ILE A 122 14.33 1.98 10.53
CA ILE A 122 14.81 2.74 11.69
C ILE A 122 15.38 1.78 12.76
N ALA A 123 14.66 0.70 13.07
CA ALA A 123 15.12 -0.29 14.06
C ALA A 123 16.41 -1.00 13.61
N THR A 124 16.54 -1.35 12.33
CA THR A 124 17.73 -2.06 11.81
C THR A 124 19.02 -1.24 11.87
N ASN A 125 18.92 0.08 11.97
CA ASN A 125 20.05 0.95 12.20
C ASN A 125 20.73 0.67 13.57
N GLU A 126 19.94 0.34 14.59
CA GLU A 126 20.46 -0.01 15.92
C GLU A 126 21.14 -1.39 15.95
N PHE A 127 20.68 -2.32 15.10
CA PHE A 127 21.23 -3.67 14.99
C PHE A 127 22.40 -3.79 14.00
N GLY A 128 22.75 -2.73 13.28
CA GLY A 128 23.86 -2.70 12.32
C GLY A 128 23.61 -3.46 11.01
N CYS A 129 22.36 -3.79 10.69
CA CYS A 129 21.97 -4.56 9.48
C CYS A 129 21.15 -3.72 8.48
N LEU A 130 21.43 -2.42 8.43
CA LEU A 130 20.77 -1.47 7.54
C LEU A 130 20.89 -1.82 6.03
N PRO A 131 22.05 -2.23 5.48
CA PRO A 131 22.14 -2.47 4.04
C PRO A 131 21.34 -3.69 3.58
N GLU A 132 21.26 -4.73 4.40
CA GLU A 132 20.42 -5.91 4.13
C GLU A 132 18.93 -5.56 4.21
N ALA A 133 18.53 -4.82 5.25
CA ALA A 133 17.16 -4.38 5.43
C ALA A 133 16.70 -3.44 4.30
N LEU A 134 17.56 -2.52 3.86
CA LEU A 134 17.29 -1.63 2.74
C LEU A 134 17.08 -2.41 1.44
N THR A 135 17.89 -3.44 1.21
CA THR A 135 17.76 -4.32 0.03
C THR A 135 16.41 -5.03 0.04
N VAL A 136 16.00 -5.56 1.19
CA VAL A 136 14.68 -6.22 1.36
C VAL A 136 13.54 -5.22 1.19
N ALA A 137 13.63 -4.03 1.80
CA ALA A 137 12.61 -2.99 1.68
C ALA A 137 12.45 -2.56 0.22
N ALA A 138 13.54 -2.35 -0.52
CA ALA A 138 13.51 -2.01 -1.94
C ALA A 138 12.83 -3.09 -2.78
N MET A 139 13.10 -4.37 -2.51
CA MET A 139 12.43 -5.47 -3.19
C MET A 139 10.92 -5.51 -2.89
N LEU A 140 10.52 -5.28 -1.64
CA LEU A 140 9.11 -5.27 -1.22
C LEU A 140 8.33 -4.07 -1.77
N SER A 141 8.99 -2.94 -2.01
CA SER A 141 8.37 -1.74 -2.59
C SER A 141 8.12 -1.86 -4.09
N THR A 142 8.69 -2.85 -4.78
CA THR A 142 8.50 -3.04 -6.22
C THR A 142 7.51 -4.15 -6.53
N ASP A 143 6.55 -3.88 -7.42
CA ASP A 143 5.52 -4.86 -7.83
C ASP A 143 5.99 -5.94 -8.82
N THR A 144 7.31 -6.11 -9.03
CA THR A 144 7.82 -6.90 -10.15
C THR A 144 8.36 -8.27 -9.75
N PHE A 145 7.47 -9.26 -9.71
CA PHE A 145 7.85 -10.63 -10.06
C PHE A 145 7.47 -10.89 -11.52
N LEU A 146 8.44 -10.78 -12.42
CA LEU A 146 8.29 -11.26 -13.80
C LEU A 146 8.32 -12.78 -13.78
N LEU A 147 7.20 -13.40 -13.43
CA LEU A 147 6.99 -14.82 -13.69
C LEU A 147 6.79 -14.97 -15.21
N PRO A 148 7.70 -15.64 -15.94
CA PRO A 148 7.48 -15.89 -17.35
C PRO A 148 6.16 -16.64 -17.52
N SER A 149 5.25 -16.10 -18.31
CA SER A 149 3.92 -16.70 -18.55
C SER A 149 3.98 -18.03 -19.30
N ASN A 150 5.17 -18.48 -19.71
CA ASN A 150 5.34 -19.73 -20.42
C ASN A 150 5.63 -20.87 -19.42
N ARG A 151 4.57 -21.59 -19.02
CA ARG A 151 4.65 -22.75 -18.10
C ARG A 151 5.46 -23.95 -18.63
N ASN A 152 6.00 -23.87 -19.85
CA ASN A 152 6.64 -25.00 -20.54
C ASN A 152 8.14 -24.81 -20.84
N GLU A 153 8.76 -23.71 -20.41
CA GLU A 153 10.21 -23.58 -20.48
C GLU A 153 10.83 -23.76 -19.09
N PRO A 154 11.89 -24.57 -18.94
CA PRO A 154 12.59 -24.68 -17.68
C PRO A 154 13.06 -23.29 -17.26
N VAL A 155 12.73 -22.89 -16.03
CA VAL A 155 13.24 -21.67 -15.42
C VAL A 155 14.77 -21.71 -15.54
N PRO A 156 15.42 -20.70 -16.16
CA PRO A 156 16.88 -20.72 -16.29
C PRO A 156 17.47 -20.84 -14.87
N GLU A 157 18.37 -21.80 -14.68
CA GLU A 157 18.94 -22.20 -13.38
C GLU A 157 19.50 -21.02 -12.55
N GLY A 158 19.80 -19.89 -13.20
CA GLY A 158 20.22 -18.65 -12.55
C GLY A 158 19.15 -17.98 -11.67
N ASN A 159 17.85 -18.13 -11.99
CA ASN A 159 16.76 -17.54 -11.18
C ASN A 159 16.40 -18.41 -9.96
N CYS A 160 16.75 -19.71 -9.99
CA CYS A 160 16.46 -20.64 -8.90
C CYS A 160 17.47 -20.59 -7.74
N ARG A 161 18.60 -19.88 -7.88
CA ARG A 161 19.61 -19.77 -6.80
C ARG A 161 19.19 -18.89 -5.63
N PHE A 162 18.24 -17.97 -5.84
CA PHE A 162 17.77 -17.03 -4.80
C PHE A 162 16.58 -17.55 -4.00
N LEU A 163 15.96 -18.66 -4.45
CA LEU A 163 14.90 -19.32 -3.70
C LEU A 163 15.54 -20.23 -2.65
N SER A 164 16.04 -19.64 -1.56
CA SER A 164 16.40 -20.42 -0.38
C SER A 164 15.14 -21.15 0.10
N GLU A 165 15.28 -22.45 0.39
CA GLU A 165 14.21 -23.44 0.58
C GLU A 165 13.12 -23.13 1.62
N ASN A 166 13.14 -22.01 2.35
CA ASN A 166 12.17 -21.79 3.43
C ASN A 166 11.95 -20.33 3.89
N ARG A 167 11.76 -19.34 3.00
CA ARG A 167 11.43 -17.97 3.45
C ARG A 167 10.47 -17.22 2.54
N ARG A 168 9.20 -17.61 2.53
CA ARG A 168 8.12 -16.61 2.49
C ARG A 168 8.03 -16.08 3.91
N PHE A 169 8.15 -14.77 4.12
CA PHE A 169 7.88 -14.14 5.41
C PHE A 169 6.37 -14.20 5.69
N SER A 170 5.85 -15.41 5.93
CA SER A 170 4.58 -15.61 6.63
C SER A 170 4.87 -15.51 8.11
N THR A 171 4.16 -14.61 8.76
CA THR A 171 3.93 -14.54 10.21
C THR A 171 4.17 -15.87 10.94
N GLY A 172 5.24 -15.93 11.74
CA GLY A 172 5.53 -17.05 12.64
C GLY A 172 6.96 -17.57 12.50
N GLU A 173 7.75 -17.33 13.54
CA GLU A 173 9.07 -17.91 13.84
C GLU A 173 10.30 -17.26 13.19
N LEU A 174 11.03 -16.59 14.08
CA LEU A 174 12.25 -15.83 13.87
C LEU A 174 13.43 -16.73 14.20
N VAL A 175 14.22 -17.12 13.20
CA VAL A 175 15.56 -17.69 13.42
C VAL A 175 16.52 -17.05 12.42
N ILE A 176 17.34 -16.13 12.93
CA ILE A 176 18.46 -15.51 12.21
C ILE A 176 19.68 -16.42 12.41
N PRO A 177 20.29 -17.01 11.35
CA PRO A 177 21.58 -17.64 11.46
C PRO A 177 22.65 -16.69 10.89
N PHE A 178 23.36 -15.99 11.76
CA PHE A 178 24.65 -15.39 11.42
C PHE A 178 25.62 -15.58 12.57
N LEU A 179 26.33 -16.72 12.54
CA LEU A 179 27.59 -16.93 13.26
C LEU A 179 28.36 -18.08 12.60
N HIS A 180 29.09 -17.74 11.53
CA HIS A 180 30.37 -18.36 11.17
C HIS A 180 31.06 -17.54 10.07
N GLN A 181 31.82 -16.51 10.46
CA GLN A 181 33.28 -16.42 10.39
C GLN A 181 33.74 -15.01 10.74
#